data_AF-A0A9E5P4H6-F1
#
_entry.id   AF-A0A9E5P4H6-F1
#
_cell.length_a   1.000
_cell.length_b   1.000
_cell.length_c   1.000
_cell.angle_alpha   90.00
_cell.angle_beta   90.00
_cell.angle_gamma   90.00
#
_symmetry.space_group_name_H-M   'P 1'
#
loop_
_entity.id
_entity.type
_entity.pdbx_description
1 polymer ?
#
loop_
_entity_poly.entity_id
_entity_poly.type
_entity_poly.pdbx_seq_one_letter_code
_entity_poly.pdbx_strand_id
1 'polypeptide(L)'
;PEIGVRVCLEGTSAESDRRVNELKSTQTMAFDGEISRLKAGALQPSAHIQWFHVENRFSPMGVKMIGAFCDFIKNTDFVDPRKYIAGFQIIPNEIPGFGVIEFNEVKISMRVSALLEGEIRAGRAVGLDTLLPMATDRVGGFSDACHSLTAATTVTIGKEAKLIAEMENILAGRRV
;
A
#
# COMPACT_ATOMS: atom_id res chain seq x y z
N PRO A 1 21.53 -6.51 2.21
CA PRO A 1 21.22 -6.57 3.67
C PRO A 1 22.46 -6.44 4.57
N GLU A 2 23.61 -6.84 4.04
CA GLU A 2 24.93 -6.97 4.65
C GLU A 2 25.43 -5.65 5.24
N ILE A 3 25.24 -4.52 4.54
CA ILE A 3 25.59 -3.18 5.05
C ILE A 3 24.81 -2.87 6.33
N GLY A 4 23.52 -3.22 6.39
CA GLY A 4 22.68 -3.00 7.58
C GLY A 4 23.15 -3.83 8.78
N VAL A 5 23.50 -5.10 8.56
CA VAL A 5 24.08 -5.96 9.60
C VAL A 5 25.40 -5.38 10.11
N ARG A 6 26.27 -4.93 9.20
CA ARG A 6 27.55 -4.32 9.55
C ARG A 6 27.37 -3.07 10.41
N VAL A 7 26.40 -2.22 10.08
CA VAL A 7 26.08 -1.03 10.90
C VAL A 7 25.70 -1.40 12.33
N CYS A 8 24.95 -2.49 12.53
CA CYS A 8 24.61 -2.96 13.88
C CYS A 8 25.82 -3.50 14.67
N LEU A 9 26.83 -4.04 13.98
CA LEU A 9 28.00 -4.65 14.62
C LEU A 9 29.16 -3.65 14.82
N GLU A 10 29.35 -2.75 13.87
CA GLU A 10 30.55 -1.91 13.73
C GLU A 10 30.24 -0.40 13.82
N GLY A 11 28.96 -0.02 13.84
CA GLY A 11 28.53 1.39 13.77
C GLY A 11 28.43 1.92 12.34
N THR A 12 28.11 3.20 12.21
CA THR A 12 27.96 3.85 10.88
C THR A 12 29.31 4.08 10.20
N SER A 13 29.30 4.11 8.87
CA SER A 13 30.47 4.38 8.03
C SER A 13 30.11 5.27 6.85
N ALA A 14 31.11 5.84 6.19
CA ALA A 14 30.92 6.61 4.96
C ALA A 14 30.28 5.76 3.82
N GLU A 15 30.47 4.44 3.84
CA GLU A 15 29.77 3.53 2.93
C GLU A 15 28.28 3.43 3.26
N SER A 16 27.93 3.23 4.54
CA SER A 16 26.52 3.15 4.94
C SER A 16 25.77 4.46 4.68
N ASP A 17 26.41 5.60 4.90
CA ASP A 17 25.79 6.91 4.67
C ASP A 17 25.53 7.16 3.19
N ARG A 18 26.51 6.84 2.32
CA ARG A 18 26.32 6.87 0.87
C ARG A 18 25.18 5.95 0.44
N ARG A 19 25.12 4.74 0.99
CA ARG A 19 24.07 3.78 0.64
C ARG A 19 22.68 4.28 1.04
N VAL A 20 22.54 4.90 2.21
CA VAL A 20 21.27 5.51 2.64
C VAL A 20 20.86 6.64 1.68
N ASN A 21 21.79 7.48 1.25
CA ASN A 21 21.50 8.58 0.32
C ASN A 21 21.04 8.07 -1.05
N GLU A 22 21.66 7.02 -1.59
CA GLU A 22 21.23 6.36 -2.83
C GLU A 22 19.80 5.81 -2.73
N LEU A 23 19.49 5.12 -1.63
CA LEU A 23 18.17 4.53 -1.40
C LEU A 23 17.10 5.62 -1.25
N LYS A 24 17.40 6.70 -0.52
CA LYS A 24 16.51 7.85 -0.37
C LYS A 24 16.25 8.54 -1.71
N SER A 25 17.30 8.78 -2.51
CA SER A 25 17.15 9.38 -3.83
C SER A 25 16.26 8.54 -4.75
N THR A 26 16.45 7.22 -4.74
CA THR A 26 15.60 6.28 -5.49
C THR A 26 14.14 6.36 -5.04
N GLN A 27 13.91 6.37 -3.72
CA GLN A 27 12.57 6.50 -3.15
C GLN A 27 11.91 7.82 -3.54
N THR A 28 12.60 8.94 -3.38
CA THR A 28 12.07 10.28 -3.70
C THR A 28 11.68 10.37 -5.17
N MET A 29 12.55 9.94 -6.10
CA MET A 29 12.23 9.97 -7.53
C MET A 29 10.97 9.14 -7.87
N ALA A 30 10.85 7.93 -7.29
CA ALA A 30 9.69 7.08 -7.52
C ALA A 30 8.41 7.66 -6.92
N PHE A 31 8.47 8.23 -5.72
CA PHE A 31 7.32 8.83 -5.03
C PHE A 31 6.86 10.10 -5.72
N ASP A 32 7.77 10.98 -6.11
CA ASP A 32 7.43 12.23 -6.80
C ASP A 32 6.77 11.94 -8.16
N GLY A 33 7.32 11.00 -8.93
CA GLY A 33 6.72 10.57 -10.20
C GLY A 33 5.33 9.96 -10.03
N GLU A 34 5.13 9.16 -8.97
CA GLU A 34 3.83 8.59 -8.62
C GLU A 34 2.82 9.68 -8.21
N ILE A 35 3.22 10.66 -7.40
CA ILE A 35 2.38 11.79 -6.99
C ILE A 35 1.94 12.61 -8.21
N SER A 36 2.86 12.92 -9.12
CA SER A 36 2.52 13.61 -10.37
C SER A 36 1.47 12.84 -11.17
N ARG A 37 1.57 11.50 -11.25
CA ARG A 37 0.59 10.67 -11.95
C ARG A 37 -0.77 10.67 -11.25
N LEU A 38 -0.79 10.57 -9.92
CA LEU A 38 -2.03 10.61 -9.14
C LEU A 38 -2.75 11.95 -9.30
N LYS A 39 -2.01 13.07 -9.22
CA LYS A 39 -2.53 14.43 -9.48
C LYS A 39 -3.06 14.61 -10.91
N ALA A 40 -2.49 13.88 -11.87
CA ALA A 40 -2.94 13.87 -13.27
C ALA A 40 -4.17 12.96 -13.52
N GLY A 41 -4.76 12.36 -12.48
CA GLY A 41 -6.02 11.60 -12.59
C GLY A 41 -5.87 10.08 -12.46
N ALA A 42 -4.69 9.55 -12.12
CA ALA A 42 -4.53 8.11 -11.87
C ALA A 42 -5.06 7.65 -10.50
N LEU A 43 -5.41 8.58 -9.61
CA LEU A 43 -6.12 8.27 -8.38
C LEU A 43 -7.60 8.06 -8.69
N GLN A 44 -8.02 6.80 -8.75
CA GLN A 44 -9.37 6.41 -9.13
C GLN A 44 -10.33 6.56 -7.95
N PRO A 45 -11.39 7.37 -8.08
CA PRO A 45 -12.38 7.49 -7.03
C PRO A 45 -13.44 6.38 -7.14
N SER A 46 -13.89 5.89 -5.99
CA SER A 46 -15.18 5.21 -5.82
C SER A 46 -16.00 5.98 -4.76
N ALA A 47 -17.07 5.38 -4.22
CA ALA A 47 -17.97 6.07 -3.30
C ALA A 47 -17.26 6.44 -1.98
N HIS A 48 -16.59 5.48 -1.35
CA HIS A 48 -15.90 5.63 -0.07
C HIS A 48 -14.39 5.42 -0.15
N ILE A 49 -13.89 4.93 -1.29
CA ILE A 49 -12.47 4.58 -1.46
C ILE A 49 -11.88 5.44 -2.59
N GLN A 50 -10.60 5.71 -2.50
CA GLN A 50 -9.78 6.24 -3.58
C GLN A 50 -8.57 5.34 -3.72
N TRP A 51 -8.29 4.90 -4.93
CA TRP A 51 -7.33 3.82 -5.14
C TRP A 51 -6.50 3.99 -6.39
N PHE A 52 -5.34 3.34 -6.40
CA PHE A 52 -4.39 3.41 -7.49
C PHE A 52 -3.53 2.16 -7.53
N HIS A 53 -2.94 1.91 -8.68
CA HIS A 53 -2.02 0.80 -8.89
C HIS A 53 -0.67 1.37 -9.32
N VAL A 54 0.43 0.91 -8.71
CA VAL A 54 1.81 1.33 -9.06
C VAL A 54 2.51 0.34 -9.98
N GLU A 55 1.93 -0.83 -10.21
CA GLU A 55 2.49 -1.90 -11.04
C GLU A 55 3.92 -2.23 -10.58
N ASN A 56 4.90 -2.02 -11.46
CA ASN A 56 6.32 -2.21 -11.21
C ASN A 56 7.08 -0.89 -10.99
N ARG A 57 6.41 0.28 -10.93
CA ARG A 57 7.06 1.60 -10.86
C ARG A 57 7.85 1.84 -9.57
N PHE A 58 7.61 1.03 -8.54
CA PHE A 58 8.39 1.07 -7.31
C PHE A 58 9.61 0.15 -7.33
N SER A 59 9.83 -0.63 -8.40
CA SER A 59 11.08 -1.37 -8.59
C SER A 59 12.28 -0.41 -8.64
N PRO A 60 13.43 -0.75 -8.02
CA PRO A 60 13.76 -2.01 -7.35
C PRO A 60 13.37 -2.06 -5.87
N MET A 61 12.59 -1.10 -5.38
CA MET A 61 12.14 -1.11 -3.99
C MET A 61 11.15 -2.25 -3.73
N GLY A 62 11.28 -2.87 -2.55
CA GLY A 62 10.44 -4.00 -2.18
C GLY A 62 8.94 -3.68 -2.09
N VAL A 63 8.09 -4.70 -2.14
CA VAL A 63 6.62 -4.58 -2.16
C VAL A 63 6.01 -3.91 -0.93
N LYS A 64 6.78 -3.71 0.14
CA LYS A 64 6.33 -2.94 1.32
C LYS A 64 6.25 -1.44 1.07
N MET A 65 6.82 -0.95 -0.04
CA MET A 65 6.83 0.47 -0.37
C MET A 65 5.45 1.05 -0.66
N ILE A 66 4.51 0.27 -1.18
CA ILE A 66 3.14 0.75 -1.40
C ILE A 66 2.49 1.24 -0.11
N GLY A 67 2.74 0.58 1.02
CA GLY A 67 2.24 1.02 2.32
C GLY A 67 2.92 2.28 2.83
N ALA A 68 4.22 2.44 2.62
CA ALA A 68 4.94 3.67 2.96
C ALA A 68 4.47 4.85 2.09
N PHE A 69 4.20 4.61 0.81
CA PHE A 69 3.70 5.63 -0.10
C PHE A 69 2.27 6.06 0.26
N CYS A 70 1.36 5.12 0.53
CA CYS A 70 0.03 5.45 1.02
C CYS A 70 0.10 6.28 2.32
N ASP A 71 1.05 5.97 3.21
CA ASP A 71 1.21 6.73 4.45
C ASP A 71 1.70 8.16 4.19
N PHE A 72 2.62 8.31 3.24
CA PHE A 72 3.15 9.60 2.79
C PHE A 72 2.07 10.53 2.21
N ILE A 73 1.14 9.99 1.40
CA ILE A 73 0.14 10.82 0.69
C ILE A 73 -1.16 11.01 1.47
N LYS A 74 -1.41 10.31 2.58
CA LYS A 74 -2.76 10.21 3.15
C LYS A 74 -3.42 11.52 3.61
N ASN A 75 -2.60 12.55 3.83
CA ASN A 75 -3.03 13.86 4.29
C ASN A 75 -2.66 14.99 3.30
N THR A 76 -2.33 14.65 2.04
CA THR A 76 -2.06 15.65 1.01
C THR A 76 -3.35 16.26 0.46
N ASP A 77 -3.24 17.45 -0.10
CA ASP A 77 -4.34 18.26 -0.66
C ASP A 77 -5.16 17.57 -1.77
N PHE A 78 -4.53 16.74 -2.59
CA PHE A 78 -5.18 16.04 -3.70
C PHE A 78 -5.89 14.74 -3.30
N VAL A 79 -5.87 14.37 -2.02
CA VAL A 79 -6.49 13.17 -1.45
C VAL A 79 -7.72 13.59 -0.65
N ASP A 80 -8.89 13.01 -0.92
CA ASP A 80 -10.10 13.29 -0.14
C ASP A 80 -9.97 12.65 1.26
N PRO A 81 -9.88 13.44 2.34
CA PRO A 81 -9.67 12.91 3.67
C PRO A 81 -10.85 12.10 4.19
N ARG A 82 -12.01 12.13 3.54
CA ARG A 82 -13.20 11.35 3.94
C ARG A 82 -13.21 9.95 3.33
N LYS A 83 -12.28 9.63 2.44
CA LYS A 83 -12.20 8.34 1.75
C LYS A 83 -11.02 7.50 2.25
N TYR A 84 -11.18 6.18 2.21
CA TYR A 84 -10.07 5.25 2.44
C TYR A 84 -9.09 5.31 1.25
N ILE A 85 -7.81 5.08 1.50
CA ILE A 85 -6.79 5.09 0.46
C ILE A 85 -6.29 3.66 0.27
N ALA A 86 -6.33 3.16 -0.96
CA ALA A 86 -5.82 1.84 -1.32
C ALA A 86 -4.77 1.93 -2.43
N GLY A 87 -3.56 1.47 -2.14
CA GLY A 87 -2.49 1.34 -3.13
C GLY A 87 -2.25 -0.13 -3.47
N PHE A 88 -2.11 -0.44 -4.76
CA PHE A 88 -1.77 -1.77 -5.26
C PHE A 88 -0.36 -1.81 -5.86
N GLN A 89 0.40 -2.87 -5.61
CA GLN A 89 1.72 -3.12 -6.19
C GLN A 89 1.88 -4.60 -6.58
N ILE A 90 2.36 -4.87 -7.80
CA ILE A 90 2.62 -6.25 -8.24
C ILE A 90 3.74 -6.85 -7.39
N ILE A 91 3.55 -8.10 -6.95
CA ILE A 91 4.60 -8.87 -6.31
C ILE A 91 5.51 -9.43 -7.41
N PRO A 92 6.81 -9.07 -7.43
CA PRO A 92 7.71 -9.54 -8.47
C PRO A 92 7.92 -11.05 -8.35
N ASN A 93 8.01 -11.73 -9.50
CA ASN A 93 8.31 -13.17 -9.54
C ASN A 93 9.76 -13.49 -9.14
N GLU A 94 10.65 -12.50 -9.13
CA GLU A 94 12.03 -12.70 -8.69
C GLU A 94 12.16 -12.36 -7.21
N ILE A 95 12.63 -13.33 -6.43
CA ILE A 95 13.03 -13.14 -5.04
C ILE A 95 14.56 -13.04 -4.99
N PRO A 96 15.10 -11.88 -4.58
CA PRO A 96 16.54 -11.72 -4.41
C PRO A 96 17.14 -12.82 -3.52
N GLY A 97 18.07 -13.60 -4.05
CA GLY A 97 18.75 -14.69 -3.35
C GLY A 97 18.03 -16.05 -3.36
N PHE A 98 16.80 -16.13 -3.87
CA PHE A 98 16.02 -17.38 -3.92
C PHE A 98 15.58 -17.79 -5.35
N GLY A 99 15.69 -16.89 -6.33
CA GLY A 99 15.38 -17.17 -7.73
C GLY A 99 13.95 -16.79 -8.13
N VAL A 100 13.44 -17.42 -9.19
CA VAL A 100 12.12 -17.10 -9.77
C VAL A 100 11.03 -18.00 -9.18
N ILE A 101 9.98 -17.38 -8.65
CA ILE A 101 8.74 -17.99 -8.18
C ILE A 101 7.58 -17.21 -8.80
N GLU A 102 6.70 -17.89 -9.54
CA GLU A 102 5.52 -17.26 -10.12
C GLU A 102 4.48 -17.01 -9.01
N PHE A 103 4.41 -15.78 -8.53
CA PHE A 103 3.38 -15.37 -7.57
C PHE A 103 2.06 -15.06 -8.26
N ASN A 104 2.10 -14.28 -9.34
CA ASN A 104 0.91 -13.77 -10.02
C ASN A 104 -0.08 -13.07 -9.05
N GLU A 105 0.48 -12.39 -8.06
CA GLU A 105 -0.26 -11.67 -7.03
C GLU A 105 0.07 -10.18 -7.02
N VAL A 106 -0.89 -9.41 -6.53
CA VAL A 106 -0.75 -8.00 -6.23
C VAL A 106 -0.96 -7.81 -4.73
N LYS A 107 -0.09 -7.00 -4.12
CA LYS A 107 -0.26 -6.53 -2.75
C LYS A 107 -1.12 -5.28 -2.74
N ILE A 108 -2.14 -5.27 -1.90
CA ILE A 108 -2.85 -4.05 -1.52
C ILE A 108 -2.33 -3.57 -0.16
N SER A 109 -2.16 -2.26 -0.01
CA SER A 109 -1.99 -1.62 1.29
C SER A 109 -2.95 -0.45 1.42
N MET A 110 -3.60 -0.36 2.57
CA MET A 110 -4.56 0.69 2.88
C MET A 110 -4.11 1.57 4.04
N ARG A 111 -4.45 2.85 3.95
CA ARG A 111 -4.24 3.87 4.98
C ARG A 111 -5.48 4.74 5.09
N VAL A 112 -5.61 5.41 6.22
CA VAL A 112 -6.68 6.37 6.50
C VAL A 112 -6.09 7.75 6.79
N SER A 113 -6.78 8.80 6.39
CA SER A 113 -6.40 10.18 6.74
C SER A 113 -6.56 10.42 8.25
N ALA A 114 -6.02 11.54 8.74
CA ALA A 114 -6.23 11.94 10.13
C ALA A 114 -7.72 12.14 10.48
N LEU A 115 -8.53 12.61 9.51
CA LEU A 115 -9.98 12.78 9.69
C LEU A 115 -10.66 11.42 9.88
N LEU A 116 -10.41 10.48 8.96
CA LEU A 116 -11.04 9.16 8.99
C LEU A 116 -10.54 8.30 10.15
N GLU A 117 -9.29 8.49 10.60
CA GLU A 117 -8.79 7.94 11.86
C GLU A 117 -9.66 8.37 13.04
N GLY A 118 -10.02 9.66 13.13
CA GLY A 118 -10.92 10.18 14.17
C GLY A 118 -12.31 9.51 14.12
N GLU A 119 -12.85 9.31 12.91
CA GLU A 119 -14.15 8.65 12.71
C GLU A 119 -14.11 7.16 13.12
N ILE A 120 -13.04 6.44 12.79
CA ILE A 120 -12.86 5.03 13.18
C ILE A 120 -12.73 4.92 14.70
N ARG A 121 -11.90 5.75 15.33
CA ARG A 121 -11.72 5.76 16.79
C ARG A 121 -13.02 6.11 17.53
N ALA A 122 -13.88 6.91 16.93
CA ALA A 122 -15.19 7.26 17.49
C ALA A 122 -16.30 6.24 17.15
N GLY A 123 -15.99 5.15 16.45
CA GLY A 123 -16.95 4.11 16.07
C GLY A 123 -17.95 4.53 14.98
N ARG A 124 -17.66 5.60 14.24
CA ARG A 124 -18.52 6.14 13.16
C ARG A 124 -18.13 5.64 11.77
N ALA A 125 -16.95 5.05 11.63
CA ALA A 125 -16.46 4.45 10.40
C ALA A 125 -15.87 3.05 10.67
N VAL A 126 -15.86 2.19 9.64
CA VAL A 126 -15.37 0.81 9.75
C VAL A 126 -13.83 0.80 9.78
N GLY A 127 -13.25 0.03 10.70
CA GLY A 127 -11.80 -0.18 10.76
C GLY A 127 -11.28 -1.04 9.61
N LEU A 128 -10.04 -0.79 9.18
CA LEU A 128 -9.38 -1.55 8.11
C LEU A 128 -9.07 -3.01 8.50
N ASP A 129 -8.97 -3.31 9.80
CA ASP A 129 -8.86 -4.66 10.36
C ASP A 129 -10.11 -5.51 10.12
N THR A 130 -11.25 -4.88 9.89
CA THR A 130 -12.49 -5.57 9.51
C THR A 130 -12.71 -5.49 8.01
N LEU A 131 -12.62 -4.28 7.43
CA LEU A 131 -13.00 -4.03 6.04
C LEU A 131 -12.16 -4.86 5.06
N LEU A 132 -10.83 -4.74 5.14
CA LEU A 132 -9.96 -5.29 4.12
C LEU A 132 -9.89 -6.83 4.17
N PRO A 133 -9.74 -7.50 5.34
CA PRO A 133 -9.77 -8.96 5.42
C PRO A 133 -11.08 -9.57 4.92
N MET A 134 -12.22 -8.99 5.29
CA MET A 134 -13.52 -9.50 4.86
C MET A 134 -13.69 -9.40 3.33
N ALA A 135 -13.31 -8.28 2.73
CA ALA A 135 -13.37 -8.14 1.27
C ALA A 135 -12.36 -9.08 0.57
N THR A 136 -11.18 -9.24 1.16
CA THR A 136 -10.11 -10.12 0.64
C THR A 136 -10.57 -11.58 0.62
N ASP A 137 -11.20 -12.06 1.68
CA ASP A 137 -11.74 -13.42 1.77
C ASP A 137 -12.76 -13.69 0.66
N ARG A 138 -13.68 -12.74 0.40
CA ARG A 138 -14.70 -12.85 -0.67
C ARG A 138 -14.14 -12.92 -2.08
N VAL A 139 -12.92 -12.44 -2.30
CA VAL A 139 -12.24 -12.53 -3.61
C VAL A 139 -11.20 -13.65 -3.66
N GLY A 140 -11.07 -14.45 -2.59
CA GLY A 140 -10.11 -15.55 -2.47
C GLY A 140 -8.66 -15.06 -2.43
N GLY A 141 -8.40 -13.98 -1.69
CA GLY A 141 -7.05 -13.48 -1.40
C GLY A 141 -6.51 -13.96 -0.07
N PHE A 142 -5.34 -13.45 0.31
CA PHE A 142 -4.66 -13.79 1.57
C PHE A 142 -4.44 -12.54 2.43
N SER A 143 -4.77 -12.62 3.71
CA SER A 143 -4.58 -11.50 4.64
C SER A 143 -3.21 -11.55 5.32
N ASP A 144 -2.47 -10.44 5.25
CA ASP A 144 -1.09 -10.34 5.78
C ASP A 144 -1.08 -9.60 7.14
N ALA A 145 -1.25 -8.28 7.13
CA ALA A 145 -1.17 -7.46 8.34
C ALA A 145 -2.35 -6.49 8.39
N CYS A 146 -3.20 -6.59 9.43
CA CYS A 146 -4.46 -5.86 9.49
C CYS A 146 -4.68 -5.23 10.87
N HIS A 147 -4.69 -3.90 10.90
CA HIS A 147 -5.04 -3.05 12.04
C HIS A 147 -6.11 -2.06 11.62
N SER A 148 -6.81 -1.46 12.59
CA SER A 148 -7.93 -0.56 12.31
C SER A 148 -7.59 0.64 11.43
N LEU A 149 -6.34 1.12 11.46
CA LEU A 149 -5.88 2.31 10.70
C LEU A 149 -4.98 1.97 9.51
N THR A 150 -4.43 0.75 9.47
CA THR A 150 -3.53 0.30 8.42
C THR A 150 -3.74 -1.18 8.17
N ALA A 151 -3.94 -1.58 6.92
CA ALA A 151 -4.07 -2.99 6.58
C ALA A 151 -3.43 -3.30 5.23
N ALA A 152 -3.01 -4.54 5.03
CA ALA A 152 -2.45 -5.03 3.78
C ALA A 152 -2.80 -6.50 3.58
N THR A 153 -3.11 -6.85 2.34
CA THR A 153 -3.45 -8.21 1.91
C THR A 153 -2.88 -8.46 0.52
N THR A 154 -3.02 -9.68 -0.01
CA THR A 154 -2.70 -10.02 -1.39
C THR A 154 -3.90 -10.62 -2.10
N VAL A 155 -4.01 -10.37 -3.40
CA VAL A 155 -5.01 -10.99 -4.29
C VAL A 155 -4.34 -11.34 -5.61
N THR A 156 -4.95 -12.24 -6.39
CA THR A 156 -4.51 -12.52 -7.77
C THR A 156 -4.56 -11.24 -8.62
N ILE A 157 -3.58 -11.05 -9.50
CA ILE A 157 -3.59 -9.96 -10.48
C ILE A 157 -4.91 -10.00 -11.28
N GLY A 158 -5.51 -8.84 -11.50
CA GLY A 158 -6.80 -8.68 -12.17
C GLY A 158 -8.02 -8.69 -11.24
N LYS A 159 -7.84 -8.98 -9.94
CA LYS A 159 -8.91 -8.91 -8.93
C LYS A 159 -8.99 -7.57 -8.20
N GLU A 160 -8.18 -6.59 -8.55
CA GLU A 160 -8.06 -5.31 -7.83
C GLU A 160 -9.37 -4.55 -7.80
N ALA A 161 -9.99 -4.34 -8.98
CA ALA A 161 -11.28 -3.67 -9.08
C ALA A 161 -12.41 -4.45 -8.37
N LYS A 162 -12.36 -5.78 -8.42
CA LYS A 162 -13.32 -6.64 -7.70
C LYS A 162 -13.16 -6.49 -6.18
N LEU A 163 -11.94 -6.42 -5.68
CA LEU A 163 -11.67 -6.18 -4.26
C LEU A 163 -12.19 -4.81 -3.82
N ILE A 164 -11.97 -3.76 -4.62
CA ILE A 164 -12.55 -2.43 -4.35
C ILE A 164 -14.08 -2.50 -4.30
N ALA A 165 -14.71 -3.19 -5.26
CA ALA A 165 -16.17 -3.34 -5.29
C ALA A 165 -16.71 -4.09 -4.07
N GLU A 166 -16.03 -5.15 -3.60
CA GLU A 166 -16.41 -5.86 -2.37
C GLU A 166 -16.30 -4.98 -1.12
N MET A 167 -15.24 -4.18 -1.00
CA MET A 167 -15.12 -3.22 0.10
C MET A 167 -16.24 -2.17 0.06
N GLU A 168 -16.59 -1.66 -1.12
CA GLU A 168 -17.73 -0.74 -1.28
C GLU A 168 -19.06 -1.37 -0.90
N ASN A 169 -19.29 -2.64 -1.24
CA ASN A 169 -20.49 -3.37 -0.83
C ASN A 169 -20.60 -3.48 0.70
N ILE A 170 -19.48 -3.79 1.37
CA ILE A 170 -19.40 -3.84 2.84
C ILE A 170 -19.71 -2.47 3.45
N LEU A 171 -19.10 -1.40 2.93
CA LEU A 171 -19.30 -0.03 3.41
C LEU A 171 -20.72 0.49 3.18
N ALA A 172 -21.37 0.07 2.09
CA ALA A 172 -22.76 0.40 1.80
C ALA A 172 -23.79 -0.40 2.63
N GLY A 173 -23.34 -1.30 3.51
CA GLY A 173 -24.22 -2.17 4.29
C GLY A 173 -24.97 -3.20 3.44
N ARG A 174 -24.51 -3.46 2.21
CA ARG A 174 -25.12 -4.46 1.33
C ARG A 174 -24.63 -5.83 1.75
N ARG A 175 -25.54 -6.68 2.24
CA ARG A 175 -25.28 -8.12 2.35
C ARG A 175 -25.15 -8.67 0.94
N VAL A 176 -23.98 -9.25 0.64
CA VAL A 176 -23.73 -10.10 -0.53
C VAL A 176 -24.03 -11.53 -0.10
#